data_AF-A0A936VSJ5-F1
#
_entry.id   AF-A0A936VSJ5-F1
#
_cell.length_a   1.000
_cell.length_b   1.000
_cell.length_c   1.000
_cell.angle_alpha   90.00
_cell.angle_beta   90.00
_cell.angle_gamma   90.00
#
_symmetry.space_group_name_H-M   'P 1'
#
loop_
_entity.id
_entity.type
_entity.pdbx_description
1 polymer ?
#
loop_
_entity_poly.entity_id
_entity_poly.type
_entity_poly.pdbx_seq_one_letter_code
_entity_poly.pdbx_strand_id
1 'polypeptide(L)'
;MRGVFFSELPRRIAVLLPDTAVRTAVLYLDQIPIRREERDALIRWRLGQEQIFPLNSAKIVSQVFGGHGEGSERRYTVLAVAVQESILSQYESLCESVGLIPSEVGITSLRLFDLWKRMSRTAGWLRHDVLWITLADRSLTIMVFQRGQIVFYRCKLLGRTL
;
A
#
# COMPACT_ATOMS: atom_id res chain seq x y z
N MET A 1 23.36 -34.43 18.99
CA MET A 1 22.44 -34.13 20.11
C MET A 1 22.12 -32.65 20.04
N ARG A 2 20.90 -32.28 19.58
CA ARG A 2 19.79 -31.76 20.41
C ARG A 2 20.25 -30.59 21.29
N GLY A 3 19.71 -29.38 21.20
CA GLY A 3 18.61 -28.81 20.44
C GLY A 3 18.53 -27.37 20.95
N VAL A 4 18.56 -26.39 20.05
CA VAL A 4 18.53 -24.98 20.46
C VAL A 4 17.12 -24.68 20.92
N PHE A 5 16.96 -24.52 22.24
CA PHE A 5 15.77 -23.95 22.88
C PHE A 5 15.59 -22.50 22.40
N PHE A 6 15.00 -22.30 21.23
CA PHE A 6 14.33 -21.04 20.94
C PHE A 6 12.97 -21.11 21.63
N SER A 7 12.99 -20.65 22.88
CA SER A 7 11.88 -20.34 23.77
C SER A 7 10.58 -19.92 23.08
N GLU A 8 9.50 -20.49 23.59
CA GLU A 8 8.04 -20.43 23.35
C GLU A 8 7.39 -19.04 23.20
N LEU A 9 8.05 -18.06 22.57
CA LEU A 9 7.42 -16.80 22.21
C LEU A 9 6.89 -16.90 20.78
N PRO A 10 5.58 -16.63 20.55
CA PRO A 10 5.05 -16.60 19.20
C PRO A 10 5.82 -15.59 18.35
N ARG A 11 6.36 -16.07 17.23
CA ARG A 11 7.15 -15.23 16.32
C ARG A 11 6.21 -14.32 15.54
N ARG A 12 6.06 -13.09 16.05
CA ARG A 12 5.38 -12.01 15.34
C ARG A 12 6.14 -11.65 14.08
N ILE A 13 5.45 -11.59 12.96
CA ILE A 13 6.02 -11.27 11.65
C ILE A 13 5.23 -10.15 10.95
N ALA A 14 5.92 -9.45 10.06
CA ALA A 14 5.27 -8.62 9.05
C ALA A 14 5.20 -9.41 7.74
N VAL A 15 4.03 -9.45 7.11
CA VAL A 15 3.80 -10.11 5.82
C VAL A 15 3.73 -9.04 4.73
N LEU A 16 4.50 -9.22 3.65
CA LEU A 16 4.43 -8.35 2.49
C LEU A 16 3.63 -9.03 1.38
N LEU A 17 2.53 -8.41 1.00
CA LEU A 17 1.74 -8.85 -0.14
C LEU A 17 2.39 -8.33 -1.43
N PRO A 18 2.43 -9.16 -2.49
CA PRO A 18 2.82 -8.68 -3.80
C PRO A 18 1.83 -7.63 -4.28
N ASP A 19 2.33 -6.63 -4.98
CA ASP A 19 1.54 -5.53 -5.53
C ASP A 19 0.36 -5.98 -6.40
N THR A 20 0.46 -7.15 -7.03
CA THR A 20 -0.62 -7.74 -7.84
C THR A 20 -1.77 -8.33 -7.03
N ALA A 21 -1.56 -8.63 -5.74
CA ALA A 21 -2.59 -9.16 -4.84
C ALA A 21 -3.55 -8.05 -4.34
N VAL A 22 -3.22 -6.79 -4.60
CA VAL A 22 -4.00 -5.64 -4.16
C VAL A 22 -4.44 -4.78 -5.34
N ARG A 23 -5.43 -3.94 -5.09
CA ARG A 23 -5.80 -2.83 -5.96
C ARG A 23 -5.35 -1.54 -5.33
N THR A 24 -4.74 -0.69 -6.12
CA THR A 24 -4.30 0.62 -5.68
C THR A 24 -4.95 1.69 -6.56
N ALA A 25 -5.31 2.81 -5.94
CA ALA A 25 -5.82 3.97 -6.65
C ALA A 25 -5.22 5.24 -6.03
N VAL A 26 -4.87 6.20 -6.87
CA VAL A 26 -4.52 7.56 -6.47
C VAL A 26 -5.75 8.42 -6.73
N LEU A 27 -6.40 8.85 -5.65
CA LEU A 27 -7.62 9.65 -5.68
C LEU A 27 -7.27 11.11 -5.43
N TYR A 28 -7.94 12.01 -6.13
CA TYR A 28 -7.86 13.45 -5.90
C TYR A 28 -9.17 13.93 -5.28
N LEU A 29 -9.07 14.60 -4.13
CA LEU A 29 -10.21 15.07 -3.36
C LEU A 29 -10.02 16.55 -3.04
N ASP A 30 -11.07 17.36 -3.26
CA ASP A 30 -11.03 18.78 -2.91
C ASP A 30 -11.10 19.00 -1.39
N GLN A 31 -11.73 18.08 -0.66
CA GLN A 31 -11.85 18.13 0.79
C GLN A 31 -11.76 16.72 1.39
N ILE A 32 -11.22 16.65 2.60
CA ILE A 32 -11.10 15.42 3.38
C ILE A 32 -11.95 15.59 4.66
N PRO A 33 -12.96 14.73 4.88
CA PRO A 33 -13.73 14.75 6.11
C PRO A 33 -12.83 14.59 7.35
N ILE A 34 -13.15 15.32 8.42
CA ILE A 34 -12.44 15.24 9.70
C ILE A 34 -12.75 13.90 10.38
N ARG A 35 -14.00 13.44 10.29
CA ARG A 35 -14.44 12.16 10.85
C ARG A 35 -13.88 11.00 10.02
N ARG A 36 -13.31 10.02 10.72
CA ARG A 36 -12.65 8.86 10.10
C ARG A 36 -13.64 8.02 9.32
N GLU A 37 -14.83 7.81 9.87
CA GLU A 37 -15.89 7.00 9.30
C GLU A 37 -16.40 7.61 7.98
N GLU A 38 -16.64 8.93 7.97
CA GLU A 38 -17.05 9.68 6.78
C GLU A 38 -15.97 9.64 5.69
N ARG A 39 -14.69 9.80 6.09
CA ARG A 39 -13.56 9.70 5.17
C ARG A 39 -13.43 8.32 4.55
N ASP A 40 -13.52 7.26 5.35
CA ASP A 40 -13.42 5.89 4.87
C ASP A 40 -14.60 5.54 3.94
N ALA A 41 -15.80 6.04 4.24
CA ALA A 41 -16.97 5.91 3.36
C ALA A 41 -16.77 6.64 2.02
N LEU A 42 -16.24 7.87 2.04
CA LEU A 42 -15.93 8.64 0.82
C LEU A 42 -14.90 7.92 -0.05
N ILE A 43 -13.82 7.42 0.54
CA ILE A 43 -12.76 6.69 -0.19
C ILE A 43 -13.31 5.40 -0.79
N ARG A 44 -14.09 4.63 -0.01
CA ARG A 44 -14.75 3.42 -0.51
C ARG A 44 -15.71 3.74 -1.65
N TRP A 45 -16.52 4.79 -1.53
CA TRP A 45 -17.43 5.22 -2.59
C TRP A 45 -16.68 5.60 -3.86
N ARG A 46 -15.60 6.39 -3.75
CA ARG A 46 -14.74 6.77 -4.89
C ARG A 46 -14.12 5.56 -5.58
N LEU A 47 -13.58 4.61 -4.82
CA LEU A 47 -13.08 3.35 -5.37
C LEU A 47 -14.18 2.56 -6.10
N GLY A 48 -15.40 2.58 -5.57
CA GLY A 48 -16.54 1.89 -6.16
C GLY A 48 -16.97 2.49 -7.50
N GLN A 49 -16.83 3.81 -7.68
CA GLN A 49 -17.13 4.49 -8.94
C GLN A 49 -16.21 4.04 -10.08
N GLU A 50 -14.96 3.65 -9.80
CA GLU A 50 -14.07 3.15 -10.84
C GLU A 50 -14.46 1.74 -11.33
N GLN A 51 -15.30 1.00 -10.60
CA GLN A 51 -15.80 -0.34 -10.93
C GLN A 51 -14.70 -1.40 -11.20
N ILE A 52 -13.46 -1.14 -10.78
CA ILE A 52 -12.30 -2.00 -11.07
C ILE A 52 -12.20 -3.19 -10.10
N PHE A 53 -12.98 -3.19 -9.01
CA PHE A 53 -12.84 -4.16 -7.93
C PHE A 53 -14.11 -4.31 -7.07
N PRO A 54 -14.53 -5.54 -6.73
CA PRO A 54 -15.67 -5.73 -5.81
C PRO A 54 -15.25 -5.35 -4.38
N LEU A 55 -15.92 -4.34 -3.81
CA LEU A 55 -15.55 -3.78 -2.51
C LEU A 55 -16.25 -4.43 -1.31
N ASN A 56 -17.23 -5.32 -1.54
CA ASN A 56 -18.09 -5.87 -0.49
C ASN A 56 -17.31 -6.62 0.60
N SER A 57 -16.28 -7.38 0.22
CA SER A 57 -15.37 -8.11 1.11
C SER A 57 -13.95 -7.55 1.09
N ALA A 58 -13.79 -6.28 0.74
CA ALA A 58 -12.48 -5.65 0.63
C ALA A 58 -12.09 -4.91 1.91
N LYS A 59 -10.90 -5.21 2.44
CA LYS A 59 -10.23 -4.35 3.41
C LYS A 59 -9.55 -3.21 2.67
N ILE A 60 -9.82 -1.98 3.09
CA ILE A 60 -9.31 -0.77 2.45
C ILE A 60 -8.48 -0.01 3.47
N VAL A 61 -7.27 0.35 3.08
CA VAL A 61 -6.40 1.26 3.82
C VAL A 61 -6.06 2.43 2.92
N SER A 62 -5.91 3.62 3.52
CA SER A 62 -5.64 4.82 2.75
C SER A 62 -4.66 5.73 3.47
N GLN A 63 -3.81 6.38 2.69
CA GLN A 63 -2.92 7.42 3.15
C GLN A 63 -3.25 8.73 2.44
N VAL A 64 -3.49 9.78 3.22
CA VAL A 64 -3.75 11.14 2.74
C VAL A 64 -2.45 11.91 2.66
N PHE A 65 -2.22 12.57 1.53
CA PHE A 65 -1.12 13.48 1.26
C PHE A 65 -1.69 14.92 1.19
N GLY A 66 -1.10 15.83 1.96
CA GLY A 66 -1.65 17.18 2.18
C GLY A 66 -1.66 18.03 0.91
N GLY A 67 -2.74 18.77 0.65
CA GLY A 67 -2.96 19.26 -0.71
C GLY A 67 -2.06 20.37 -1.25
N HIS A 68 -1.97 20.43 -2.59
CA HIS A 68 -1.44 21.56 -3.36
C HIS A 68 -2.49 22.67 -3.49
N GLY A 69 -2.06 23.94 -3.39
CA GLY A 69 -2.89 25.13 -3.47
C GLY A 69 -2.91 25.94 -2.17
N GLU A 70 -3.01 27.26 -2.27
CA GLU A 70 -3.29 28.15 -1.14
C GLU A 70 -4.81 28.33 -0.97
N GLY A 71 -5.27 28.45 0.27
CA GLY A 71 -6.69 28.73 0.55
C GLY A 71 -7.65 27.63 0.07
N SER A 72 -8.66 28.02 -0.70
CA SER A 72 -9.79 27.16 -1.10
C SER A 72 -9.49 26.19 -2.26
N GLU A 73 -8.32 26.26 -2.90
CA GLU A 73 -7.94 25.37 -4.01
C GLU A 73 -7.14 24.14 -3.56
N ARG A 74 -7.07 23.88 -2.24
CA ARG A 74 -6.24 22.82 -1.69
C ARG A 74 -6.76 21.43 -2.08
N ARG A 75 -6.14 20.80 -3.08
CA ARG A 75 -6.47 19.44 -3.50
C ARG A 75 -5.65 18.39 -2.79
N TYR A 76 -6.31 17.50 -2.06
CA TYR A 76 -5.70 16.37 -1.37
C TYR A 76 -5.49 15.21 -2.32
N THR A 77 -4.34 14.56 -2.19
CA THR A 77 -4.07 13.31 -2.89
C THR A 77 -4.19 12.16 -1.91
N VAL A 78 -4.90 11.09 -2.26
CA VAL A 78 -5.10 9.93 -1.40
C VAL A 78 -4.65 8.69 -2.14
N LEU A 79 -3.68 7.97 -1.56
CA LEU A 79 -3.37 6.62 -1.99
C LEU A 79 -4.28 5.66 -1.23
N ALA A 80 -5.16 4.98 -1.95
CA ALA A 80 -5.99 3.92 -1.40
C ALA A 80 -5.46 2.56 -1.88
N VAL A 81 -5.45 1.59 -0.97
CA VAL A 81 -5.12 0.19 -1.23
C VAL A 81 -6.28 -0.67 -0.76
N ALA A 82 -6.80 -1.50 -1.65
CA ALA A 82 -7.86 -2.46 -1.37
C ALA A 82 -7.35 -3.88 -1.58
N VAL A 83 -7.66 -4.78 -0.65
CA VAL A 83 -7.34 -6.21 -0.73
C VAL A 83 -8.60 -7.01 -0.41
N GLN A 84 -8.83 -8.11 -1.12
CA GLN A 84 -9.91 -9.03 -0.75
C GLN A 84 -9.58 -9.70 0.57
N GLU A 85 -10.55 -9.80 1.45
CA GLU A 85 -10.40 -10.50 2.72
C GLU A 85 -9.97 -11.95 2.52
N SER A 86 -10.49 -12.64 1.50
CA SER A 86 -10.07 -14.00 1.16
C SER A 86 -8.59 -14.11 0.81
N ILE A 87 -8.02 -13.12 0.12
CA ILE A 87 -6.58 -13.09 -0.19
C ILE A 87 -5.80 -12.87 1.10
N LEU A 88 -6.20 -11.90 1.92
CA LEU A 88 -5.53 -11.65 3.19
C LEU A 88 -5.52 -12.90 4.09
N SER A 89 -6.66 -13.57 4.24
CA SER A 89 -6.78 -14.80 5.02
C SER A 89 -5.89 -15.92 4.49
N GLN A 90 -5.71 -16.05 3.17
CA GLN A 90 -4.78 -17.06 2.61
C GLN A 90 -3.33 -16.83 3.07
N TYR A 91 -2.87 -15.58 3.06
CA TYR A 91 -1.51 -15.24 3.52
C TYR A 91 -1.37 -15.40 5.04
N GLU A 92 -2.37 -14.99 5.81
CA GLU A 92 -2.38 -15.13 7.27
C GLU A 92 -2.37 -16.60 7.69
N SER A 93 -3.29 -17.40 7.15
CA SER A 93 -3.38 -18.84 7.44
C SER A 93 -2.13 -19.61 7.04
N LEU A 94 -1.45 -19.23 5.94
CA LEU A 94 -0.17 -19.84 5.58
C LEU A 94 0.89 -19.60 6.66
N CYS A 95 0.98 -18.39 7.20
CA CYS A 95 1.91 -18.06 8.28
C CYS A 95 1.55 -18.79 9.58
N GLU A 96 0.26 -18.83 9.92
CA GLU A 96 -0.23 -19.51 11.12
C GLU A 96 0.02 -21.02 11.05
N SER A 97 -0.08 -21.63 9.87
CA SER A 97 0.18 -23.07 9.66
C SER A 97 1.61 -23.50 10.03
N VAL A 98 2.56 -22.57 10.05
CA VAL A 98 3.95 -22.78 10.45
C VAL A 98 4.29 -22.16 11.80
N GLY A 99 3.28 -21.78 12.59
CA GLY A 99 3.43 -21.24 13.94
C GLY A 99 3.89 -19.78 14.02
N LEU A 100 3.75 -19.02 12.93
CA LEU A 100 4.02 -17.58 12.90
C LEU A 100 2.74 -16.79 13.19
N ILE A 101 2.87 -15.61 13.78
CA ILE A 101 1.73 -14.71 14.03
C ILE A 101 1.88 -13.45 13.16
N PRO A 102 1.10 -13.30 12.08
CA PRO A 102 1.03 -12.07 11.31
C PRO A 102 0.56 -10.91 12.19
N SER A 103 1.42 -9.93 12.44
CA SER A 103 1.06 -8.72 13.20
C SER A 103 0.87 -7.49 12.33
N GLU A 104 1.44 -7.50 11.13
CA GLU A 104 1.39 -6.38 10.19
C GLU A 104 1.36 -6.94 8.77
N VAL A 105 0.56 -6.32 7.91
CA VAL A 105 0.52 -6.62 6.48
C VAL A 105 0.82 -5.36 5.68
N GLY A 106 1.80 -5.43 4.80
CA GLY A 106 2.25 -4.34 3.95
C GLY A 106 2.26 -4.72 2.48
N ILE A 107 2.47 -3.74 1.61
CA ILE A 107 2.66 -3.95 0.16
C ILE A 107 4.14 -3.84 -0.16
N THR A 108 4.67 -4.76 -0.95
CA THR A 108 6.11 -4.86 -1.24
C THR A 108 6.70 -3.56 -1.77
N SER A 109 6.17 -2.96 -2.83
CA SER A 109 6.72 -1.71 -3.38
C SER A 109 6.68 -0.54 -2.40
N LEU A 110 5.60 -0.40 -1.63
CA LEU A 110 5.45 0.67 -0.64
C LEU A 110 6.48 0.53 0.49
N ARG A 111 6.71 -0.71 0.96
CA ARG A 111 7.70 -0.97 2.02
C ARG A 111 9.13 -0.83 1.53
N LEU A 112 9.42 -1.21 0.28
CA LEU A 112 10.72 -0.95 -0.33
C LEU A 112 10.98 0.56 -0.45
N PHE A 113 9.97 1.34 -0.85
CA PHE A 113 10.08 2.80 -0.88
C PHE A 113 10.28 3.40 0.52
N ASP A 114 9.55 2.91 1.52
CA ASP A 114 9.74 3.33 2.92
C ASP A 114 11.16 3.02 3.43
N LEU A 115 11.69 1.85 3.10
CA LEU A 115 13.06 1.47 3.43
C LEU A 115 14.07 2.40 2.74
N TRP A 116 13.89 2.65 1.44
CA TRP A 116 14.76 3.58 0.70
C TRP A 116 14.74 4.99 1.30
N LYS A 117 13.55 5.53 1.62
CA LYS A 117 13.42 6.84 2.29
C LYS A 117 14.23 6.90 3.59
N ARG A 118 14.17 5.84 4.40
CA ARG A 118 14.92 5.75 5.67
C ARG A 118 16.43 5.70 5.43
N MET A 119 16.88 4.96 4.43
CA MET A 119 18.31 4.81 4.12
C MET A 119 18.91 6.03 3.45
N SER A 120 18.15 6.72 2.60
CA SER A 120 18.65 7.84 1.79
C SER A 120 19.07 9.03 2.66
N ARG A 121 18.54 9.17 3.90
CA ARG A 121 18.77 10.28 4.86
C ARG A 121 18.63 11.70 4.28
N THR A 122 18.19 11.82 3.04
CA THR A 122 18.09 13.05 2.27
C THR A 122 16.63 13.46 2.26
N ALA A 123 16.31 14.55 2.97
CA ALA A 123 15.01 15.21 2.84
C ALA A 123 14.76 15.76 1.42
N GLY A 124 15.76 15.70 0.53
CA GLY A 124 15.68 16.17 -0.86
C GLY A 124 14.55 15.53 -1.67
N TRP A 125 14.17 14.27 -1.40
CA TRP A 125 13.05 13.63 -2.13
C TRP A 125 11.70 14.33 -1.91
N LEU A 126 11.55 15.10 -0.83
CA LEU A 126 10.35 15.94 -0.60
C LEU A 126 10.32 17.18 -1.50
N ARG A 127 11.46 17.56 -2.10
CA ARG A 127 11.60 18.75 -2.95
C ARG A 127 11.74 18.43 -4.44
N HIS A 128 12.00 17.18 -4.77
CA HIS A 128 12.20 16.72 -6.14
C HIS A 128 11.10 15.77 -6.58
N ASP A 129 10.92 15.67 -7.89
CA ASP A 129 10.05 14.67 -8.48
C ASP A 129 10.84 13.35 -8.57
N VAL A 130 10.22 12.27 -8.13
CA VAL A 130 10.85 10.95 -8.03
C VAL A 130 10.01 9.94 -8.81
N LEU A 131 10.63 9.31 -9.80
CA LEU A 131 10.11 8.11 -10.45
C LEU A 131 10.69 6.89 -9.72
N TRP A 132 9.84 6.11 -9.10
CA TRP A 132 10.20 4.86 -8.45
C TRP A 132 9.69 3.67 -9.26
N ILE A 133 10.59 2.74 -9.58
CA ILE A 133 10.27 1.54 -10.34
C ILE A 133 10.70 0.32 -9.52
N THR A 134 9.78 -0.62 -9.33
CA THR A 134 10.05 -1.90 -8.69
C THR A 134 9.70 -3.02 -9.65
N LEU A 135 10.63 -3.96 -9.84
CA LEU A 135 10.40 -5.20 -10.55
C LEU A 135 10.53 -6.35 -9.55
N ALA A 136 9.40 -6.95 -9.17
CA ALA A 136 9.36 -8.05 -8.21
C ALA A 136 8.35 -9.10 -8.67
N ASP A 137 8.70 -10.39 -8.63
CA ASP A 137 7.83 -11.51 -9.02
C ASP A 137 7.12 -11.33 -10.37
N ARG A 138 7.86 -10.84 -11.37
CA ARG A 138 7.37 -10.51 -12.72
C ARG A 138 6.33 -9.39 -12.74
N SER A 139 6.23 -8.61 -11.69
CA SER A 139 5.34 -7.46 -11.61
C SER A 139 6.18 -6.18 -11.67
N LEU A 140 5.80 -5.30 -12.58
CA LEU A 140 6.36 -3.96 -12.71
C LEU A 140 5.43 -2.98 -11.98
N THR A 141 5.92 -2.43 -10.87
CA THR A 141 5.26 -1.33 -10.18
C THR A 141 5.98 -0.03 -10.46
N ILE A 142 5.21 0.98 -10.86
CA ILE A 142 5.67 2.34 -11.09
C ILE A 142 4.93 3.25 -10.12
N MET A 143 5.70 4.05 -9.37
CA MET A 143 5.17 5.13 -8.53
C MET A 143 5.83 6.44 -8.94
N VAL A 144 5.02 7.50 -9.07
CA VAL A 144 5.54 8.85 -9.31
C VAL A 144 5.21 9.69 -8.11
N PHE A 145 6.23 10.32 -7.55
CA PHE A 145 6.12 11.29 -6.48
C PHE A 145 6.45 12.68 -7.02
N GLN A 146 5.60 13.66 -6.75
CA GLN A 146 5.88 15.07 -7.00
C GLN A 146 6.00 15.78 -5.66
N ARG A 147 7.17 16.32 -5.36
CA ARG A 147 7.46 17.04 -4.10
C ARG A 147 6.96 16.27 -2.86
N GLY A 148 7.26 14.97 -2.80
CA GLY A 148 6.88 14.08 -1.71
C GLY A 148 5.44 13.52 -1.74
N GLN A 149 4.61 13.93 -2.69
CA GLN A 149 3.22 13.46 -2.85
C GLN A 149 3.17 12.37 -3.91
N ILE A 150 2.51 11.23 -3.65
CA ILE A 150 2.29 10.25 -4.71
C ILE A 150 1.21 10.74 -5.66
N VAL A 151 1.54 10.89 -6.94
CA VAL A 151 0.60 11.35 -7.98
C VAL A 151 0.24 10.24 -8.96
N PHE A 152 0.99 9.15 -8.96
CA PHE A 152 0.71 8.00 -9.80
C PHE A 152 1.18 6.74 -9.11
N TYR A 153 0.36 5.69 -9.19
CA TYR A 153 0.72 4.34 -8.82
C TYR A 153 0.12 3.39 -9.85
N ARG A 154 0.93 2.53 -10.43
CA ARG A 154 0.43 1.44 -11.27
C ARG A 154 1.28 0.21 -11.13
N CYS A 155 0.63 -0.93 -10.93
CA CYS A 155 1.25 -2.25 -11.03
C CYS A 155 0.75 -2.96 -12.29
N LYS A 156 1.67 -3.61 -13.02
CA LYS A 156 1.34 -4.50 -14.13
C LYS A 156 2.12 -5.79 -13.99
N LEU A 157 1.42 -6.92 -14.12
CA LEU A 157 2.07 -8.19 -14.34
C LEU A 157 2.69 -8.20 -15.74
N LEU A 158 3.97 -8.52 -15.83
CA LEU A 158 4.67 -8.71 -17.08
C LEU A 158 4.33 -10.11 -17.60
N GLY A 159 3.79 -10.17 -18.82
CA GLY A 159 3.55 -11.43 -19.51
C GLY A 159 4.86 -12.18 -19.75
N ARG A 160 4.78 -13.50 -19.95
CA ARG A 160 5.92 -14.24 -20.51
C ARG A 160 6.13 -13.76 -21.94
N THR A 161 7.29 -13.16 -22.22
CA THR A 161 7.83 -13.26 -23.57
C THR A 161 8.18 -14.73 -23.76
N LEU A 162 7.38 -15.44 -24.54
CA LEU A 162 7.67 -16.82 -24.98
C LEU A 162 8.92 -16.84 -25.85
#